data_AF-A0A7J6BQI2-F1
#
_entry.id   AF-A0A7J6BQI2-F1
#
_cell.length_a   1.000
_cell.length_b   1.000
_cell.length_c   1.000
_cell.angle_alpha   90.00
_cell.angle_beta   90.00
_cell.angle_gamma   90.00
#
_symmetry.space_group_name_H-M   'P 1'
#
loop_
_entity.id
_entity.type
_entity.pdbx_description
1 polymer ?
#
loop_
_entity_poly.entity_id
_entity_poly.type
_entity_poly.pdbx_seq_one_letter_code
_entity_poly.pdbx_strand_id
1 'polypeptide(L)'
;MEIRPSAVILLLVLAASFTAYGQPPHILPRYKKFLTQHYGPSVSEKDCDKEIKNRQITASGTANGCKDVNTFVNANKNQIKAVCSGGGTPLGNNLFVSNQPFPVVTCKLKSGQSHPKCKHGNGKKSTRRIVLGCAEGWLLTNRLLPCGIGDPPPVQTVLICSAFAFMKVLTSLQSFIEAVICLCLISLSQSCSLTRGPRCCVRNF
;
A
#
# COMPACT_ATOMS: atom_id res chain seq x y z
N MET A 1 -32.26 -10.92 -43.17
CA MET A 1 -31.91 -10.16 -41.95
C MET A 1 -30.71 -9.30 -42.30
N GLU A 2 -30.93 -8.02 -42.61
CA GLU A 2 -29.87 -7.07 -42.93
C GLU A 2 -29.21 -6.58 -41.63
N ILE A 3 -28.00 -7.09 -41.33
CA ILE A 3 -27.24 -6.64 -40.16
C ILE A 3 -26.62 -5.29 -40.51
N ARG A 4 -27.16 -4.22 -39.92
CA ARG A 4 -26.65 -2.86 -40.14
C ARG A 4 -25.20 -2.75 -39.64
N PRO A 5 -24.26 -2.19 -40.43
CA PRO A 5 -22.86 -2.05 -40.03
C PRO A 5 -22.70 -1.31 -38.69
N SER A 6 -23.58 -0.35 -38.40
CA SER A 6 -23.63 0.37 -37.12
C SER A 6 -23.87 -0.54 -35.92
N ALA A 7 -24.65 -1.62 -36.07
CA ALA A 7 -24.89 -2.58 -34.98
C ALA A 7 -23.66 -3.45 -34.73
N VAL A 8 -22.90 -3.80 -35.78
CA VAL A 8 -21.63 -4.52 -35.67
C VAL A 8 -20.57 -3.66 -34.97
N ILE A 9 -20.45 -2.38 -35.36
CA ILE A 9 -19.52 -1.44 -34.73
C ILE A 9 -19.87 -1.25 -33.25
N LEU A 10 -21.15 -1.07 -32.91
CA LEU A 10 -21.59 -0.94 -31.51
C LEU A 10 -21.30 -2.20 -30.68
N LEU A 11 -21.53 -3.39 -31.26
CA LEU A 11 -21.21 -4.67 -30.61
C LEU A 11 -19.70 -4.83 -30.37
N LEU A 12 -18.87 -4.44 -31.35
CA LEU A 12 -17.41 -4.47 -31.23
C LEU A 12 -16.89 -3.49 -30.17
N VAL A 13 -17.47 -2.29 -30.07
CA VAL A 13 -17.13 -1.30 -29.03
C VAL A 13 -17.53 -1.78 -27.64
N LEU A 14 -18.70 -2.43 -27.50
CA LEU A 14 -19.15 -3.04 -26.24
C LEU A 14 -18.29 -4.25 -25.84
N ALA A 15 -17.86 -5.08 -26.81
CA ALA A 15 -16.97 -6.20 -26.55
C ALA A 15 -15.55 -5.74 -26.14
N ALA A 16 -15.03 -4.67 -26.77
CA ALA A 16 -13.73 -4.10 -26.43
C ALA A 16 -13.71 -3.40 -25.06
N SER A 17 -14.85 -2.92 -24.57
CA SER A 17 -14.96 -2.30 -23.23
C SER A 17 -15.15 -3.33 -22.10
N PHE A 18 -15.53 -4.57 -22.42
CA PHE A 18 -15.68 -5.63 -21.41
C PHE A 18 -14.35 -6.27 -20.97
N THR A 19 -13.25 -6.05 -21.71
CA THR A 19 -11.92 -6.63 -21.38
C THR A 19 -11.15 -5.84 -20.30
N ALA A 20 -11.68 -4.71 -19.80
CA ALA A 20 -10.93 -3.77 -18.96
C ALA A 20 -11.05 -3.96 -17.43
N TYR A 21 -11.81 -4.94 -16.92
CA TYR A 21 -12.04 -5.07 -15.46
C TYR A 21 -11.63 -6.42 -14.84
N GLY A 22 -11.02 -7.31 -15.61
CA GLY A 22 -10.49 -8.57 -15.08
C GLY A 22 -9.24 -8.32 -14.22
N GLN A 23 -9.25 -8.76 -12.96
CA GLN A 23 -7.98 -8.85 -12.20
C GLN A 23 -7.02 -9.77 -12.97
N PRO A 24 -5.75 -9.42 -13.14
CA PRO A 24 -4.81 -10.28 -13.84
C PRO A 24 -4.76 -11.66 -13.17
N PRO A 25 -4.68 -12.76 -13.95
CA PRO A 25 -4.78 -14.12 -13.41
C PRO A 25 -3.75 -14.44 -12.32
N HIS A 26 -2.60 -13.74 -12.32
CA HIS A 26 -1.53 -13.90 -11.33
C HIS A 26 -1.77 -13.14 -10.00
N ILE A 27 -2.66 -12.14 -9.98
CA ILE A 27 -2.96 -11.30 -8.80
C ILE A 27 -3.98 -11.96 -7.88
N LEU A 28 -5.00 -12.61 -8.45
CA LEU A 28 -6.12 -13.16 -7.70
C LEU A 28 -5.70 -14.14 -6.58
N PRO A 29 -4.75 -15.09 -6.79
CA PRO A 29 -4.28 -15.96 -5.72
C PRO A 29 -3.60 -15.20 -4.57
N ARG A 30 -2.80 -14.17 -4.88
CA ARG A 30 -2.09 -13.35 -3.89
C ARG A 30 -3.08 -12.51 -3.07
N TYR A 31 -4.06 -11.91 -3.74
CA TYR A 31 -5.11 -11.16 -3.08
C TYR A 31 -5.97 -12.04 -2.16
N LYS A 32 -6.38 -13.23 -2.62
CA LYS A 32 -7.08 -14.21 -1.76
C LYS A 32 -6.24 -14.59 -0.54
N LYS A 33 -4.95 -14.87 -0.72
CA LYS A 33 -4.03 -15.16 0.38
C LYS A 33 -3.91 -13.99 1.37
N PHE A 34 -3.81 -12.76 0.87
CA PHE A 34 -3.84 -11.55 1.71
C PHE A 34 -5.12 -11.48 2.54
N LEU A 35 -6.29 -11.69 1.93
CA LEU A 35 -7.56 -11.65 2.67
C LEU A 35 -7.60 -12.73 3.76
N THR A 36 -7.19 -13.97 3.44
CA THR A 36 -7.11 -15.05 4.43
C THR A 36 -6.24 -14.66 5.62
N GLN A 37 -5.05 -14.09 5.35
CA GLN A 37 -4.07 -13.80 6.39
C GLN A 37 -4.34 -12.50 7.15
N HIS A 38 -4.84 -11.46 6.49
CA HIS A 38 -4.78 -10.09 6.99
C HIS A 38 -6.12 -9.38 7.10
N TYR A 39 -7.17 -9.86 6.42
CA TYR A 39 -8.50 -9.24 6.54
C TYR A 39 -9.23 -9.75 7.79
N GLY A 40 -9.55 -8.86 8.72
CA GLY A 40 -10.23 -9.24 9.96
C GLY A 40 -11.05 -8.10 10.55
N PRO A 41 -12.14 -7.67 9.89
CA PRO A 41 -12.93 -6.50 10.31
C PRO A 41 -13.45 -6.62 11.75
N SER A 42 -13.75 -7.84 12.19
CA SER A 42 -14.32 -8.14 13.51
C SER A 42 -13.41 -9.01 14.38
N VAL A 43 -12.14 -9.19 14.01
CA VAL A 43 -11.21 -10.01 14.80
C VAL A 43 -10.84 -9.24 16.07
N SER A 44 -11.01 -9.87 17.24
CA SER A 44 -10.57 -9.34 18.52
C SER A 44 -9.25 -9.98 18.97
N GLU A 45 -8.69 -9.48 20.07
CA GLU A 45 -7.45 -10.02 20.66
C GLU A 45 -7.61 -11.48 21.10
N LYS A 46 -8.82 -11.90 21.48
CA LYS A 46 -9.10 -13.24 21.98
C LYS A 46 -9.24 -14.28 20.85
N ASP A 47 -9.34 -13.81 19.60
CA ASP A 47 -9.68 -14.68 18.46
C ASP A 47 -8.45 -15.23 17.73
N CYS A 48 -7.23 -14.85 18.11
CA CYS A 48 -6.00 -15.21 17.37
C CYS A 48 -5.86 -16.72 17.12
N ASP A 49 -6.00 -17.56 18.15
CA ASP A 49 -5.90 -19.02 18.02
C ASP A 49 -6.97 -19.58 17.07
N LYS A 50 -8.21 -19.12 17.24
CA LYS A 50 -9.36 -19.55 16.44
C LYS A 50 -9.19 -19.16 14.98
N GLU A 51 -8.87 -17.90 14.70
CA GLU A 51 -8.77 -17.38 13.33
C GLU A 51 -7.57 -17.97 12.59
N ILE A 52 -6.42 -18.10 13.25
CA ILE A 52 -5.22 -18.69 12.63
C ILE A 52 -5.44 -20.16 12.30
N LYS A 53 -6.07 -20.92 13.20
CA LYS A 53 -6.42 -22.33 12.98
C LYS A 53 -7.47 -22.48 11.89
N ASN A 54 -8.61 -21.81 12.00
CA ASN A 54 -9.75 -22.00 11.08
C ASN A 54 -9.40 -21.60 9.64
N ARG A 55 -8.52 -20.61 9.48
CA ARG A 55 -8.06 -20.13 8.17
C ARG A 55 -6.79 -20.82 7.66
N GLN A 56 -6.23 -21.77 8.42
CA GLN A 56 -5.02 -22.50 8.08
C GLN A 56 -3.85 -21.56 7.72
N ILE A 57 -3.63 -20.52 8.54
CA ILE A 57 -2.57 -19.53 8.27
C ILE A 57 -1.21 -20.14 8.60
N THR A 58 -0.39 -20.37 7.58
CA THR A 58 0.94 -20.99 7.70
C THR A 58 2.09 -20.01 7.45
N ALA A 59 3.27 -20.36 7.94
CA ALA A 59 4.51 -19.71 7.56
C ALA A 59 4.80 -19.90 6.06
N SER A 60 5.36 -18.87 5.41
CA SER A 60 5.70 -18.95 3.99
C SER A 60 6.78 -20.01 3.76
N GLY A 61 6.65 -20.78 2.67
CA GLY A 61 7.59 -21.87 2.36
C GLY A 61 7.38 -23.15 3.19
N THR A 62 6.35 -23.21 4.02
CA THR A 62 6.01 -24.41 4.80
C THR A 62 4.65 -24.96 4.39
N ALA A 63 4.48 -26.28 4.44
CA ALA A 63 3.18 -26.90 4.22
C ALA A 63 2.22 -26.60 5.38
N ASN A 64 2.68 -26.78 6.63
CA ASN A 64 1.86 -26.71 7.84
C ASN A 64 2.49 -25.92 9.01
N GLY A 65 3.60 -25.21 8.78
CA GLY A 65 4.33 -24.52 9.83
C GLY A 65 3.54 -23.36 10.43
N CYS A 66 3.65 -23.16 11.75
CA CYS A 66 3.03 -22.04 12.42
C CYS A 66 3.65 -20.71 11.98
N LYS A 67 2.81 -19.71 11.68
CA LYS A 67 3.29 -18.36 11.35
C LYS A 67 3.61 -17.60 12.64
N ASP A 68 4.86 -17.15 12.81
CA ASP A 68 5.31 -16.47 14.03
C ASP A 68 4.52 -15.20 14.37
N VAL A 69 4.24 -14.39 13.35
CA VAL A 69 3.48 -13.15 13.53
C VAL A 69 2.46 -13.02 12.41
N ASN A 70 1.20 -12.84 12.80
CA ASN A 70 0.14 -12.48 11.87
C ASN A 70 -0.60 -11.24 12.38
N THR A 71 -0.91 -10.32 11.49
CA THR A 71 -1.68 -9.12 11.83
C THR A 71 -2.98 -9.12 11.05
N PHE A 72 -4.11 -8.97 11.75
CA PHE A 72 -5.41 -8.73 11.16
C PHE A 72 -5.71 -7.23 11.16
N VAL A 73 -6.22 -6.74 10.03
CA VAL A 73 -6.64 -5.35 9.85
C VAL A 73 -8.15 -5.28 10.04
N ASN A 74 -8.58 -4.48 11.02
CA ASN A 74 -9.97 -4.28 11.36
C ASN A 74 -10.58 -3.14 10.52
N ALA A 75 -10.63 -3.33 9.20
CA ALA A 75 -11.22 -2.37 8.28
C ALA A 75 -11.95 -3.09 7.14
N ASN A 76 -12.79 -2.37 6.42
CA ASN A 76 -13.45 -2.95 5.25
C ASN A 76 -12.45 -3.12 4.08
N LYS A 77 -12.77 -4.03 3.15
CA LYS A 77 -11.87 -4.35 2.02
C LYS A 77 -11.58 -3.14 1.13
N ASN A 78 -12.57 -2.26 0.95
CA ASN A 78 -12.44 -1.09 0.08
C ASN A 78 -11.44 -0.07 0.65
N GLN A 79 -11.46 0.14 1.97
CA GLN A 79 -10.50 0.98 2.67
C GLN A 79 -9.07 0.43 2.56
N ILE A 80 -8.90 -0.88 2.72
CA ILE A 80 -7.58 -1.51 2.58
C ILE A 80 -7.10 -1.43 1.13
N LYS A 81 -7.98 -1.68 0.15
CA LYS A 81 -7.65 -1.57 -1.29
C LYS A 81 -7.29 -0.14 -1.68
N ALA A 82 -7.97 0.85 -1.11
CA ALA A 82 -7.72 2.26 -1.40
C ALA A 82 -6.27 2.68 -1.15
N VAL A 83 -5.55 2.01 -0.23
CA VAL A 83 -4.11 2.24 -0.02
C VAL A 83 -3.30 2.11 -1.32
N CYS A 84 -3.70 1.23 -2.23
CA CYS A 84 -3.04 1.00 -3.52
C CYS A 84 -3.50 1.92 -4.66
N SER A 85 -4.54 2.76 -4.45
CA SER A 85 -5.16 3.56 -5.52
C SER A 85 -5.33 5.04 -5.16
N GLY A 86 -4.64 5.54 -4.13
CA GLY A 86 -4.64 6.96 -3.71
C GLY A 86 -4.69 7.19 -2.20
N GLY A 87 -5.07 6.18 -1.42
CA GLY A 87 -5.11 6.21 0.04
C GLY A 87 -3.76 5.90 0.71
N GLY A 88 -2.68 5.79 -0.06
CA GLY A 88 -1.33 5.49 0.43
C GLY A 88 -0.24 6.27 -0.30
N THR A 89 0.89 6.44 0.37
CA THR A 89 2.09 7.10 -0.13
C THR A 89 3.10 6.03 -0.58
N PRO A 90 3.70 6.11 -1.77
CA PRO A 90 4.67 5.13 -2.23
C PRO A 90 5.97 5.20 -1.39
N LEU A 91 6.50 4.03 -1.02
CA LEU A 91 7.79 3.85 -0.34
C LEU A 91 8.89 3.29 -1.28
N GLY A 92 8.55 3.05 -2.55
CA GLY A 92 9.41 2.33 -3.51
C GLY A 92 9.16 0.82 -3.52
N ASN A 93 9.71 0.12 -4.51
CA ASN A 93 9.56 -1.34 -4.69
C ASN A 93 8.10 -1.83 -4.63
N ASN A 94 7.18 -1.06 -5.21
CA ASN A 94 5.74 -1.35 -5.19
C ASN A 94 5.10 -1.39 -3.79
N LEU A 95 5.76 -0.84 -2.77
CA LEU A 95 5.22 -0.71 -1.41
C LEU A 95 4.56 0.65 -1.22
N PHE A 96 3.45 0.66 -0.49
CA PHE A 96 2.64 1.82 -0.16
C PHE A 96 2.35 1.82 1.32
N VAL A 97 2.63 2.94 1.99
CA VAL A 97 2.19 3.17 3.38
C VAL A 97 0.85 3.87 3.37
N SER A 98 -0.13 3.37 4.13
CA SER A 98 -1.44 4.00 4.24
C SER A 98 -1.33 5.43 4.74
N ASN A 99 -2.12 6.37 4.22
CA ASN A 99 -2.10 7.76 4.67
C ASN A 99 -2.71 7.92 6.06
N GLN A 100 -3.76 7.14 6.33
CA GLN A 100 -4.43 7.08 7.63
C GLN A 100 -4.05 5.80 8.37
N PRO A 101 -4.05 5.82 9.71
CA PRO A 101 -3.80 4.63 10.50
C PRO A 101 -5.00 3.69 10.48
N PHE A 102 -4.74 2.39 10.64
CA PHE A 102 -5.74 1.34 10.71
C PHE A 102 -5.73 0.68 12.09
N PRO A 103 -6.89 0.34 12.66
CA PRO A 103 -6.95 -0.55 13.81
C PRO A 103 -6.53 -1.96 13.38
N VAL A 104 -5.66 -2.58 14.16
CA VAL A 104 -5.12 -3.92 13.87
C VAL A 104 -5.02 -4.77 15.13
N VAL A 105 -5.11 -6.09 14.96
CA VAL A 105 -4.79 -7.08 15.98
C VAL A 105 -3.55 -7.86 15.54
N THR A 106 -2.46 -7.77 16.32
CA THR A 106 -1.24 -8.54 16.06
C THR A 106 -1.23 -9.80 16.93
N CYS A 107 -1.27 -10.96 16.30
CA CYS A 107 -1.13 -12.27 16.92
C CYS A 107 0.34 -12.71 16.83
N LYS A 108 0.95 -13.05 17.97
CA LYS A 108 2.33 -13.57 18.04
C LYS A 108 2.29 -15.01 18.54
N LEU A 109 3.02 -15.90 17.87
CA LEU A 109 3.13 -17.30 18.26
C LEU A 109 3.79 -17.38 19.63
N LYS A 110 3.20 -18.20 20.50
CA LYS A 110 3.70 -18.52 21.84
C LYS A 110 4.23 -19.94 21.91
N SER A 111 3.56 -20.89 21.26
CA SER A 111 4.00 -22.28 21.20
C SER A 111 3.38 -23.03 20.01
N GLY A 112 3.95 -24.19 19.71
CA GLY A 112 3.57 -25.03 18.57
C GLY A 112 4.47 -24.80 17.35
N GLN A 113 4.75 -25.87 16.61
CA GLN A 113 5.59 -25.85 15.41
C GLN A 113 4.77 -25.96 14.12
N SER A 114 3.67 -26.71 14.17
CA SER A 114 2.77 -26.91 13.03
C SER A 114 1.31 -26.95 13.43
N HIS A 115 0.42 -26.72 12.46
CA HIS A 115 -1.02 -26.93 12.64
C HIS A 115 -1.32 -28.39 13.01
N PRO A 116 -2.36 -28.66 13.84
CA PRO A 116 -3.29 -27.70 14.45
C PRO A 116 -2.81 -27.15 15.81
N LYS A 117 -1.52 -27.33 16.17
CA LYS A 117 -0.97 -27.03 17.50
C LYS A 117 -0.48 -25.59 17.66
N CYS A 118 -0.66 -24.72 16.67
CA CYS A 118 -0.26 -23.32 16.76
C CYS A 118 -1.04 -22.59 17.86
N LYS A 119 -0.33 -21.99 18.82
CA LYS A 119 -0.89 -21.20 19.92
C LYS A 119 -0.30 -19.80 19.88
N HIS A 120 -1.13 -18.81 19.62
CA HIS A 120 -0.82 -17.38 19.66
C HIS A 120 -1.36 -16.74 20.94
N GLY A 121 -2.38 -17.32 21.56
CA GLY A 121 -3.06 -16.77 22.74
C GLY A 121 -3.71 -15.42 22.42
N ASN A 122 -3.77 -14.51 23.42
CA ASN A 122 -4.29 -13.17 23.18
C ASN A 122 -3.35 -12.35 22.28
N GLY A 123 -3.92 -11.74 21.25
CA GLY A 123 -3.27 -10.74 20.41
C GLY A 123 -3.14 -9.38 21.09
N LYS A 124 -2.46 -8.46 20.40
CA LYS A 124 -2.31 -7.06 20.82
C LYS A 124 -3.04 -6.14 19.84
N LYS A 125 -4.02 -5.37 20.32
CA LYS A 125 -4.62 -4.26 19.56
C LYS A 125 -3.66 -3.08 19.51
N SER A 126 -3.69 -2.41 18.37
CA SER A 126 -3.02 -1.13 18.17
C SER A 126 -3.64 -0.41 16.97
N THR A 127 -3.40 0.89 16.87
CA THR A 127 -3.76 1.69 15.70
C THR A 127 -2.47 2.18 15.07
N ARG A 128 -2.20 1.81 13.80
CA ARG A 128 -0.95 2.16 13.12
C ARG A 128 -1.14 2.25 11.61
N ARG A 129 -0.24 3.00 10.95
CA ARG A 129 -0.15 2.98 9.48
C ARG A 129 0.32 1.59 9.02
N ILE A 130 -0.27 1.10 7.93
CA ILE A 130 0.03 -0.21 7.37
C ILE A 130 0.84 -0.04 6.08
N VAL A 131 1.77 -0.95 5.84
CA VAL A 131 2.49 -1.03 4.58
C VAL A 131 1.98 -2.23 3.80
N LEU A 132 1.59 -1.98 2.55
CA LEU A 132 1.08 -2.96 1.61
C LEU A 132 1.93 -2.89 0.35
N GLY A 133 2.28 -4.02 -0.25
CA GLY A 133 2.72 -4.01 -1.63
C GLY A 133 1.54 -4.11 -2.56
N CYS A 134 1.62 -3.37 -3.65
CA CYS A 134 0.57 -3.21 -4.63
C CYS A 134 1.14 -3.52 -6.03
N ALA A 135 0.46 -4.30 -6.85
CA ALA A 135 0.71 -4.34 -8.30
C ALA A 135 -0.57 -4.00 -9.01
N GLU A 136 -0.45 -3.12 -10.01
CA GLU A 136 -1.55 -2.78 -10.91
C GLU A 136 -2.81 -2.33 -10.13
N GLY A 137 -2.63 -1.63 -9.00
CA GLY A 137 -3.71 -1.16 -8.13
C GLY A 137 -4.31 -2.22 -7.17
N TRP A 138 -3.72 -3.41 -7.10
CA TRP A 138 -4.19 -4.52 -6.27
C TRP A 138 -3.14 -5.02 -5.27
N LEU A 139 -3.61 -5.54 -4.13
CA LEU A 139 -2.75 -5.98 -3.02
C LEU A 139 -1.94 -7.23 -3.37
N LEU A 140 -0.62 -7.13 -3.24
CA LEU A 140 0.35 -8.18 -3.53
C LEU A 140 0.99 -8.83 -2.30
N THR A 141 1.16 -8.11 -1.19
CA THR A 141 2.11 -8.60 -0.16
C THR A 141 1.48 -9.51 0.87
N ASN A 142 2.16 -10.62 1.12
CA ASN A 142 1.91 -11.58 2.21
C ASN A 142 2.42 -11.09 3.59
N ARG A 143 2.88 -9.83 3.68
CA ARG A 143 3.52 -9.27 4.87
C ARG A 143 3.05 -7.82 5.07
N LEU A 144 2.28 -7.58 6.13
CA LEU A 144 2.11 -6.24 6.69
C LEU A 144 3.41 -5.86 7.39
N LEU A 145 4.16 -4.92 6.83
CA LEU A 145 5.35 -4.40 7.51
C LEU A 145 4.90 -3.40 8.59
N PRO A 146 5.35 -3.56 9.85
CA PRO A 146 5.18 -2.49 10.83
C PRO A 146 6.05 -1.30 10.41
N CYS A 147 5.46 -0.09 10.37
CA CYS A 147 6.26 1.12 10.38
C CYS A 147 7.00 1.16 11.74
N GLY A 148 8.32 1.33 11.71
CA GLY A 148 9.12 1.48 12.93
C GLY A 148 8.69 2.74 13.67
N ILE A 149 8.65 2.67 15.01
CA ILE A 149 8.45 3.84 15.87
C ILE A 149 9.67 4.75 15.65
N GLY A 150 9.49 5.82 14.87
CA GLY A 150 10.57 6.67 14.40
C GLY A 150 10.22 7.56 13.20
N ASP A 151 9.01 7.42 12.64
CA ASP A 151 8.55 8.34 11.59
C ASP A 151 8.29 9.75 12.18
N PRO A 152 8.86 10.82 11.59
CA PRO A 152 8.58 12.19 11.99
C PRO A 152 7.10 12.54 11.75
N PRO A 153 6.55 13.55 12.47
CA PRO A 153 5.16 13.95 12.32
C PRO A 153 4.84 14.38 10.87
N PRO A 154 3.57 14.28 10.45
CA PRO A 154 3.17 14.69 9.12
C PRO A 154 3.43 16.20 8.96
N VAL A 155 4.32 16.58 8.04
CA VAL A 155 4.47 17.99 7.66
C VAL A 155 3.21 18.38 6.89
N GLN A 156 2.27 18.94 7.63
CA GLN A 156 1.04 19.53 7.13
C GLN A 156 1.30 20.94 6.58
N THR A 157 2.39 21.12 5.83
CA THR A 157 2.86 22.46 5.39
C THR A 157 3.40 22.44 3.96
N VAL A 158 2.62 21.91 3.03
CA VAL A 158 2.72 22.34 1.62
C VAL A 158 1.29 22.60 1.12
N LEU A 159 0.66 23.61 1.71
CA LEU A 159 -0.58 24.18 1.21
C LEU A 159 -0.46 25.70 1.07
N ILE A 160 0.66 26.20 0.53
CA ILE A 160 0.74 27.57 0.00
C ILE A 160 1.76 27.56 -1.16
N CYS A 161 1.30 27.38 -2.40
CA CYS A 161 1.84 27.99 -3.63
C CYS A 161 1.26 27.31 -4.88
N SER A 162 -0.05 27.41 -5.07
CA SER A 162 -0.64 27.30 -6.41
C SER A 162 -1.92 28.13 -6.46
N ALA A 163 -1.78 29.39 -6.05
CA ALA A 163 -2.78 30.43 -6.24
C ALA A 163 -2.12 31.67 -6.88
N PHE A 164 -1.44 31.48 -8.01
CA PHE A 164 -1.14 32.57 -8.95
C PHE A 164 -1.10 32.00 -10.36
N ALA A 165 -2.25 31.54 -10.81
CA ALA A 165 -2.50 31.28 -12.23
C ALA A 165 -3.76 32.03 -12.65
N PHE A 166 -3.83 33.34 -12.39
CA PHE A 166 -4.76 34.23 -13.11
C PHE A 166 -4.25 35.67 -13.08
N MET A 167 -4.17 36.25 -14.28
CA MET A 167 -3.92 37.66 -14.62
C MET A 167 -2.48 38.20 -14.46
N LYS A 168 -1.71 38.15 -15.55
CA LYS A 168 -1.46 39.36 -16.37
C LYS A 168 -0.85 39.01 -17.72
N VAL A 169 -1.68 39.20 -18.73
CA VAL A 169 -1.29 39.49 -20.12
C VAL A 169 -0.58 40.87 -20.15
N LEU A 170 0.43 40.99 -21.01
CA LEU A 170 1.10 42.21 -21.54
C LEU A 170 2.57 42.47 -21.14
N THR A 171 3.38 42.62 -22.21
CA THR A 171 4.62 43.41 -22.39
C THR A 171 5.88 42.93 -21.64
N SER A 172 6.82 42.25 -22.31
CA SER A 172 7.90 42.79 -23.18
C SER A 172 8.98 43.57 -22.41
N LEU A 173 10.19 43.00 -22.41
CA LEU A 173 11.49 43.53 -21.95
C LEU A 173 11.59 44.04 -20.51
N GLN A 174 11.98 43.18 -19.55
CA GLN A 174 12.94 43.51 -18.46
C GLN A 174 13.23 42.28 -17.55
N SER A 175 14.00 41.25 -17.95
CA SER A 175 14.36 40.16 -17.00
C SER A 175 15.68 39.42 -17.25
N PHE A 176 16.69 40.05 -17.86
CA PHE A 176 18.04 39.45 -17.95
C PHE A 176 18.81 39.41 -16.61
N ILE A 177 18.29 40.05 -15.55
CA ILE A 177 18.96 40.14 -14.23
C ILE A 177 18.59 38.96 -13.32
N GLU A 178 17.39 38.37 -13.44
CA GLU A 178 16.94 37.23 -12.62
C GLU A 178 17.66 35.91 -12.98
N ALA A 179 18.09 35.75 -14.23
CA ALA A 179 18.79 34.55 -14.69
C ALA A 179 20.18 34.39 -14.06
N VAL A 180 20.87 35.50 -13.78
CA VAL A 180 22.23 35.48 -13.21
C VAL A 180 22.21 35.19 -11.71
N ILE A 181 21.17 35.62 -10.99
CA ILE A 181 20.97 35.32 -9.57
C ILE A 181 20.62 33.84 -9.37
N CYS A 182 19.79 33.27 -10.26
CA CYS A 182 19.41 31.86 -10.20
C CYS A 182 20.61 30.91 -10.47
N LEU A 183 21.55 31.30 -11.34
CA LEU A 183 22.77 30.52 -11.60
C LEU A 183 23.79 30.57 -10.44
N CYS A 184 23.86 31.67 -9.69
CA CYS A 184 24.74 31.78 -8.51
C CYS A 184 24.25 30.96 -7.29
N LEU A 185 22.93 30.71 -7.17
CA LEU A 185 22.38 29.87 -6.10
C LEU A 185 22.52 28.37 -6.39
N ILE A 186 22.69 27.96 -7.65
CA ILE A 186 22.92 26.55 -8.03
C ILE A 186 24.35 26.10 -7.65
N SER A 187 25.31 27.01 -7.52
CA SER A 187 26.72 26.67 -7.22
C SER A 187 27.02 26.44 -5.73
N LEU A 188 26.13 26.82 -4.81
CA LEU A 188 26.30 26.64 -3.36
C LEU A 188 25.56 25.42 -2.78
N SER A 189 24.85 24.65 -3.60
CA SER A 189 24.10 23.44 -3.14
C SER A 189 24.82 22.11 -3.42
N GLN A 190 26.01 22.13 -4.03
CA GLN A 190 26.86 20.94 -4.16
C GLN A 190 27.68 20.69 -2.89
N SER A 191 27.03 20.27 -1.81
CA SER A 191 27.67 19.55 -0.68
C SER A 191 26.63 18.99 0.30
N CYS A 192 25.88 17.96 -0.11
CA CYS A 192 25.39 16.92 0.82
C CYS A 192 24.88 15.68 0.06
N SER A 193 25.67 15.19 -0.90
CA SER A 193 25.54 13.80 -1.36
C SER A 193 26.33 12.89 -0.41
N LEU A 194 25.77 12.63 0.78
CA LEU A 194 26.18 11.50 1.60
C LEU A 194 25.13 10.40 1.44
N THR A 195 25.49 9.42 0.65
CA THR A 195 24.85 8.11 0.52
C THR A 195 24.44 7.53 1.87
N ARG A 196 23.14 7.58 2.20
CA ARG A 196 22.39 6.61 3.05
C ARG A 196 20.93 7.09 3.15
N GLY A 197 20.13 6.75 2.14
CA GLY A 197 18.68 6.78 2.27
C GLY A 197 18.21 5.88 3.43
N PRO A 198 17.01 6.12 3.99
CA PRO A 198 16.51 5.39 5.13
C PRO A 198 16.45 3.90 4.77
N ARG A 199 17.33 3.13 5.39
CA ARG A 199 17.25 1.67 5.35
C ARG A 199 15.98 1.29 6.09
N CYS A 200 14.92 0.99 5.35
CA CYS A 200 13.92 0.05 5.82
C CYS A 200 14.70 -1.22 6.20
N CYS A 201 14.88 -1.45 7.50
CA CYS A 201 15.45 -2.68 8.02
C CYS A 201 14.49 -3.83 7.69
N VAL A 202 14.61 -4.38 6.49
CA VAL A 202 14.07 -5.69 6.16
C VAL A 202 14.90 -6.71 6.93
N ARG A 203 14.50 -7.02 8.17
CA ARG A 203 14.94 -8.29 8.79
C ARG A 203 14.29 -9.41 7.98
N ASN A 204 15.12 -10.05 7.16
CA ASN A 204 14.84 -11.37 6.62
C ASN A 204 14.70 -12.32 7.82
N PHE A 205 13.49 -12.84 7.98
CA PHE A 205 13.17 -14.04 8.74
C PHE A 205 12.38 -14.91 7.77
#